data_AF-A0A7J6JWI8-F1
#
_entry.id   AF-A0A7J6JWI8-F1
#
_cell.length_a   1.000
_cell.length_b   1.000
_cell.length_c   1.000
_cell.angle_alpha   90.00
_cell.angle_beta   90.00
_cell.angle_gamma   90.00
#
_symmetry.space_group_name_H-M   'P 1'
#
loop_
_entity.id
_entity.type
_entity.pdbx_description
1 polymer ?
#
loop_
_entity_poly.entity_id
_entity_poly.type
_entity_poly.pdbx_seq_one_letter_code
_entity_poly.pdbx_strand_id
1 'polypeptide(L)'
;MSTSPGLAFANLTLLLDVPQLPAIWAVNAWRELNGLFTEMKTLAGTSDLLYPSNRYNPQNEKTNRMGRPRKYNHDSWMFGTPY
;
A
#
# COMPACT_ATOMS: atom_id res chain seq x y z
N MET A 1 23.64 -15.17 -29.99
CA MET A 1 22.86 -16.32 -29.48
C MET A 1 22.23 -16.99 -30.69
N SER A 2 22.63 -18.22 -31.02
CA SER A 2 21.96 -18.98 -32.07
C SER A 2 20.61 -19.44 -31.53
N THR A 3 19.55 -19.18 -32.29
CA THR A 3 18.17 -19.48 -31.90
C THR A 3 17.55 -20.47 -32.89
N SER A 4 16.44 -21.10 -32.53
CA SER A 4 15.70 -22.01 -33.41
C SER A 4 14.19 -21.76 -33.33
N PRO A 5 13.41 -22.13 -34.36
CA PRO A 5 11.96 -21.95 -34.35
C PRO A 5 11.26 -22.64 -33.17
N GLY A 6 11.78 -23.78 -32.70
CA GLY A 6 11.26 -24.49 -31.52
C GLY A 6 11.50 -23.75 -30.19
N LEU A 7 12.39 -22.75 -30.18
CA LEU A 7 12.69 -21.92 -29.00
C LEU A 7 11.87 -20.62 -28.99
N ALA A 8 10.96 -20.40 -29.95
CA ALA A 8 10.22 -19.14 -30.08
C ALA A 8 9.51 -18.70 -28.79
N PHE A 9 8.90 -19.63 -28.05
CA PHE A 9 8.25 -19.33 -26.77
C PHE A 9 9.26 -18.83 -25.72
N ALA A 10 10.37 -19.55 -25.53
CA ALA A 10 11.40 -19.15 -24.58
C ALA A 10 12.06 -17.83 -24.96
N ASN A 11 12.32 -17.60 -26.25
CA ASN A 11 12.88 -16.34 -26.73
C ASN A 11 11.93 -15.17 -26.41
N LEU A 12 10.62 -15.34 -26.63
CA LEU A 12 9.62 -14.31 -26.36
C LEU A 12 9.51 -14.03 -24.86
N THR A 13 9.45 -15.08 -24.03
CA THR A 13 9.43 -14.94 -22.55
C THR A 13 10.68 -14.22 -22.05
N LEU A 14 11.87 -14.58 -22.54
CA LEU A 14 13.11 -13.93 -22.10
C LEU A 14 13.16 -12.45 -22.50
N LEU A 15 12.70 -12.12 -23.72
CA LEU A 15 12.64 -10.73 -24.19
C LEU A 15 11.63 -9.89 -23.44
N LEU A 16 10.51 -10.47 -23.03
CA LEU A 16 9.43 -9.73 -22.37
C LEU A 16 9.58 -9.66 -20.85
N ASP A 17 10.08 -10.72 -20.20
CA ASP A 17 9.99 -10.84 -18.74
C ASP A 17 11.30 -10.50 -18.02
N VAL A 18 12.46 -10.84 -18.59
CA VAL A 18 13.75 -10.54 -17.95
C VAL A 18 13.98 -9.03 -17.79
N PRO A 19 13.64 -8.17 -18.77
CA PRO A 19 13.72 -6.72 -18.59
C PRO A 19 12.74 -6.17 -17.54
N GLN A 20 11.71 -6.92 -17.16
CA GLN A 20 10.75 -6.50 -16.11
C GLN A 20 11.25 -6.81 -14.69
N LEU A 21 12.24 -7.71 -14.52
CA LEU A 21 12.73 -8.11 -13.21
C LEU A 21 13.25 -6.94 -12.35
N PRO A 22 14.04 -5.98 -12.89
CA PRO A 22 14.44 -4.80 -12.11
C PRO A 22 13.26 -3.98 -11.60
N ALA A 23 12.20 -3.83 -12.41
CA ALA A 23 10.99 -3.12 -12.00
C ALA A 23 10.21 -3.89 -10.92
N ILE A 24 10.14 -5.22 -11.03
CA ILE A 24 9.50 -6.07 -10.00
C ILE A 24 10.23 -5.94 -8.66
N TRP A 25 11.57 -5.97 -8.66
CA TRP A 25 12.35 -5.77 -7.45
C TRP A 25 12.18 -4.36 -6.87
N ALA A 26 12.16 -3.32 -7.71
CA ALA A 26 11.89 -1.96 -7.26
C ALA A 26 10.49 -1.81 -6.64
N VAL A 27 9.47 -2.48 -7.20
CA VAL A 27 8.12 -2.51 -6.63
C VAL A 27 8.11 -3.21 -5.27
N ASN A 28 8.85 -4.31 -5.10
CA ASN A 28 8.96 -4.97 -3.81
C ASN A 28 9.64 -4.07 -2.77
N ALA A 29 10.76 -3.43 -3.11
CA ALA A 29 11.44 -2.50 -2.22
C ALA A 29 10.53 -1.32 -1.83
N TRP A 30 9.75 -0.78 -2.78
CA TRP A 30 8.80 0.28 -2.49
C TRP A 30 7.67 -0.16 -1.54
N ARG A 31 7.18 -1.40 -1.69
CA ARG A 31 6.16 -1.96 -0.77
C ARG A 31 6.70 -2.10 0.64
N GLU A 32 7.92 -2.60 0.80
CA GLU A 32 8.60 -2.72 2.10
C GLU A 32 8.82 -1.36 2.76
N LEU A 33 9.28 -0.36 2.00
CA LEU A 33 9.44 1.01 2.50
C LEU A 33 8.10 1.63 2.95
N ASN A 34 7.03 1.40 2.19
CA ASN A 34 5.70 1.86 2.62
C ASN A 34 5.21 1.16 3.89
N GLY A 35 5.49 -0.14 4.03
CA GLY A 35 5.23 -0.89 5.25
C GLY A 35 6.01 -0.30 6.44
N LEU A 36 7.31 -0.07 6.26
CA LEU A 36 8.17 0.56 7.27
C LEU A 36 7.61 1.92 7.72
N PHE A 37 7.28 2.82 6.79
CA PHE A 37 6.73 4.13 7.15
C PHE A 37 5.36 4.02 7.83
N THR A 38 4.55 3.02 7.47
CA THR A 38 3.24 2.78 8.11
C THR A 38 3.42 2.31 9.56
N GLU A 39 4.36 1.40 9.81
CA GLU A 39 4.69 0.95 11.17
C GLU A 39 5.29 2.08 12.00
N MET A 40 6.24 2.84 11.45
CA MET A 40 6.78 4.02 12.13
C MET A 40 5.70 5.04 12.50
N LYS A 41 4.75 5.31 11.60
CA LYS A 41 3.63 6.22 11.87
C LYS A 41 2.70 5.67 12.94
N THR A 42 2.46 4.35 12.95
CA THR A 42 1.61 3.69 13.95
C THR A 42 2.27 3.75 15.33
N LEU A 43 3.58 3.51 15.41
CA LEU A 43 4.38 3.62 16.64
C LEU A 43 4.47 5.05 17.16
N ALA A 44 4.51 6.05 16.27
CA ALA A 44 4.51 7.46 16.65
C ALA A 44 3.18 7.92 17.29
N GLY A 45 2.11 7.15 17.11
CA GLY A 45 0.77 7.46 17.60
C GLY A 45 -0.13 8.04 16.52
N THR A 46 -1.36 7.55 16.47
CA THR A 46 -2.41 7.97 15.52
C THR A 46 -3.74 8.13 16.24
N SER A 47 -4.61 9.01 15.74
CA SER A 47 -5.92 9.29 16.36
C SER A 47 -6.96 8.19 16.11
N ASP A 48 -6.95 7.59 14.92
CA ASP A 48 -7.66 6.35 14.59
C ASP A 48 -6.64 5.36 14.03
N LEU A 49 -6.93 4.05 14.16
CA LEU A 49 -6.03 2.99 13.75
C LEU A 49 -5.73 3.06 12.25
N LEU A 50 -4.53 2.64 11.83
CA LEU A 50 -4.18 2.44 10.42
C LEU A 50 -4.19 0.94 10.10
N TYR A 51 -4.87 0.52 9.04
CA TYR A 51 -4.86 -0.88 8.60
C TYR A 51 -3.59 -1.15 7.78
N PRO A 52 -2.64 -1.98 8.24
CA PRO A 52 -1.31 -2.09 7.62
C PRO A 52 -1.33 -2.58 6.17
N SER A 53 -2.22 -3.53 5.86
CA SER A 53 -2.32 -4.16 4.54
C SER A 53 -3.41 -3.55 3.65
N ASN A 54 -4.11 -2.50 4.10
CA ASN A 54 -5.10 -1.84 3.26
C ASN A 54 -4.43 -0.91 2.26
N ARG A 55 -5.03 -0.80 1.07
CA ARG A 55 -4.50 0.03 -0.01
C ARG A 55 -4.37 1.51 0.38
N TYR A 56 -5.31 2.00 1.16
CA TYR A 56 -5.41 3.39 1.61
C TYR A 56 -6.19 3.49 2.92
N ASN A 57 -5.74 4.38 3.81
CA ASN A 57 -6.33 4.64 5.12
C ASN A 57 -6.66 6.15 5.23
N PRO A 58 -7.88 6.58 4.84
CA PRO A 58 -8.30 7.99 4.86
C PRO A 58 -8.66 8.52 6.25
N GLN A 59 -8.81 7.64 7.24
CA GLN A 59 -9.35 7.99 8.55
C GLN A 59 -8.52 9.05 9.26
N ASN A 60 -9.25 10.02 9.82
CA ASN A 60 -8.73 11.09 10.67
C ASN A 60 -9.85 11.54 11.62
N GLU A 61 -9.64 12.63 12.36
CA GLU A 61 -10.60 13.12 13.34
C GLU A 61 -11.95 13.52 12.72
N LYS A 62 -12.02 13.80 11.42
CA LYS A 62 -13.25 14.25 10.73
C LYS A 62 -13.75 13.29 9.64
N THR A 63 -12.91 12.37 9.21
CA THR A 63 -13.16 11.47 8.09
C THR A 63 -13.16 10.03 8.58
N ASN A 64 -14.20 9.29 8.23
CA ASN A 64 -14.31 7.88 8.59
C ASN A 64 -13.34 7.00 7.77
N ARG A 65 -13.30 5.72 8.10
CA ARG A 65 -12.45 4.70 7.47
C ARG A 65 -12.78 4.42 6.00
N MET A 66 -13.86 5.00 5.47
CA MET A 66 -14.32 4.86 4.08
C MET A 66 -14.28 6.19 3.29
N GLY A 67 -13.63 7.23 3.83
CA GLY A 67 -13.48 8.53 3.16
C GLY A 67 -14.72 9.43 3.19
N ARG A 68 -15.73 9.12 4.01
CA ARG A 68 -16.90 9.99 4.24
C ARG A 68 -16.74 10.78 5.54
N PRO A 69 -17.42 11.93 5.69
CA PRO A 69 -17.47 12.64 6.97
C PRO A 69 -18.02 11.77 8.11
N ARG A 70 -17.46 11.91 9.31
CA ARG A 70 -17.95 11.20 10.51
C ARG A 70 -19.33 11.73 10.92
N LYS A 71 -20.24 10.82 11.23
CA LYS A 71 -21.56 11.16 11.78
C LYS A 71 -21.41 11.43 13.27
N TYR A 72 -22.14 12.42 13.80
CA TYR A 72 -22.16 12.79 15.23
C TYR A 72 -20.79 13.23 15.77
N ASN A 73 -20.02 13.98 14.98
CA ASN A 73 -18.65 14.37 15.29
C ASN A 73 -18.45 15.89 15.30
N HIS A 74 -19.51 16.65 15.60
CA HIS A 74 -19.43 18.10 15.77
C HIS A 74 -19.03 18.49 17.20
N ASP A 75 -19.59 17.78 18.18
CA ASP A 75 -19.41 18.07 19.60
C ASP A 75 -18.43 17.07 20.24
N SER A 76 -17.81 17.48 21.35
CA SER A 76 -16.93 16.62 22.15
C SER A 76 -17.72 15.58 22.95
N TRP A 77 -17.16 14.39 23.13
CA TRP A 77 -17.76 13.33 23.94
C TRP A 77 -16.97 13.12 25.23
N MET A 78 -17.69 12.84 26.33
CA MET A 78 -17.07 12.70 27.66
C MET A 78 -16.09 11.54 27.78
N PHE A 79 -16.22 10.52 26.92
CA PHE A 79 -15.34 9.35 26.89
C PHE A 79 -14.13 9.52 25.95
N GLY A 80 -13.92 10.71 25.40
CA GLY A 80 -12.80 11.01 24.50
C GLY A 80 -13.22 11.06 23.03
N THR A 81 -12.33 10.62 22.14
CA THR A 81 -12.56 10.69 20.69
C THR A 81 -13.62 9.67 20.26
N PRO A 82 -14.73 10.11 19.64
CA PRO A 82 -15.65 9.21 18.95
C PRO A 82 -14.99 8.84 17.62
N TYR A 83 -14.12 7.84 17.71
CA TYR A 83 -13.08 7.45 16.75
C TYR A 83 -13.51 7.41 15.30
#